data_AF-U2Q1Y1-F1
#
_entry.id   AF-U2Q1Y1-F1
#
_cell.length_a   1.000
_cell.length_b   1.000
_cell.length_c   1.000
_cell.angle_alpha   90.00
_cell.angle_beta   90.00
_cell.angle_gamma   90.00
#
_symmetry.space_group_name_H-M   'P 1'
#
loop_
_entity.id
_entity.type
_entity.pdbx_description
1 polymer ?
#
loop_
_entity_poly.entity_id
_entity_poly.type
_entity_poly.pdbx_seq_one_letter_code
_entity_poly.pdbx_strand_id
1 'polypeptide(L)'
;MDNINNSDEKIFEVRLKRYCEDIDTLIGESLKMLKNMGREVKFLGFDKYNSLISLIDGEKYRCVRGTQKSGCVRFFKTNCEILDLKNRDRVLNIRKLIN
;
A
#
# COMPACT_ATOMS: atom_id res chain seq x y z
N MET A 1 -27.77 -2.69 -1.11
CA MET A 1 -26.70 -2.32 -2.06
C MET A 1 -26.20 -0.98 -1.61
N ASP A 2 -25.16 -0.98 -0.76
CA ASP A 2 -24.65 0.25 -0.17
C ASP A 2 -23.80 0.98 -1.20
N ASN A 3 -24.42 1.97 -1.86
CA ASN A 3 -23.71 3.03 -2.58
C ASN A 3 -23.06 3.96 -1.55
N ILE A 4 -21.92 3.55 -0.99
CA ILE A 4 -21.07 4.45 -0.23
C ILE A 4 -20.09 5.08 -1.23
N ASN A 5 -20.55 6.14 -1.89
CA ASN A 5 -19.68 7.18 -2.43
C ASN A 5 -19.33 8.10 -1.26
N ASN A 6 -18.27 7.79 -0.52
CA ASN A 6 -17.65 8.75 0.40
C ASN A 6 -16.50 9.41 -0.34
N SER A 7 -16.76 10.57 -0.94
CA SER A 7 -15.79 11.43 -1.62
C SER A 7 -14.80 12.15 -0.66
N ASP A 8 -14.58 11.61 0.54
CA ASP A 8 -13.59 12.04 1.53
C ASP A 8 -12.47 11.00 1.69
N GLU A 9 -12.22 10.19 0.67
CA GLU A 9 -11.05 9.30 0.66
C GLU A 9 -9.80 10.19 0.75
N LYS A 10 -9.20 10.26 1.94
CA LYS A 10 -7.87 10.84 2.12
C LYS A 10 -6.90 10.02 1.28
N ILE A 11 -6.68 10.48 0.06
CA ILE A 11 -5.75 9.91 -0.90
C ILE A 11 -4.47 10.71 -0.79
N PHE A 12 -3.36 10.01 -0.57
CA PHE A 12 -2.05 10.59 -0.80
C PHE A 12 -1.23 9.70 -1.72
N GLU A 13 -0.23 10.30 -2.37
CA GLU A 13 0.60 9.64 -3.36
C GLU A 13 2.07 9.73 -2.95
N VAL A 14 2.78 8.60 -3.02
CA VAL A 14 4.24 8.56 -2.89
C VAL A 14 4.82 8.33 -4.27
N ARG A 15 5.74 9.19 -4.69
CA ARG A 15 6.44 9.10 -5.97
C ARG A 15 7.88 8.68 -5.75
N LEU A 16 8.29 7.59 -6.38
CA LEU A 16 9.69 7.18 -6.44
C LEU A 16 10.39 7.89 -7.60
N LYS A 17 11.69 8.14 -7.42
CA LYS A 17 12.53 8.81 -8.43
C LYS A 17 12.80 7.94 -9.67
N ARG A 18 12.50 6.64 -9.60
CA ARG A 18 12.75 5.65 -10.65
C ARG A 18 11.47 4.88 -10.96
N TYR A 19 11.31 4.49 -12.22
CA TYR A 19 10.26 3.56 -12.62
C TYR A 19 10.55 2.18 -12.02
N CYS A 20 9.51 1.56 -11.45
CA CYS A 20 9.55 0.18 -10.96
C CYS A 20 8.41 -0.57 -11.64
N GLU A 21 8.74 -1.68 -12.31
CA GLU A 21 7.78 -2.50 -13.04
C GLU A 21 6.98 -3.41 -12.10
N ASP A 22 7.67 -3.97 -11.10
CA ASP A 22 7.09 -4.84 -10.09
C ASP A 22 6.28 -4.04 -9.05
N ILE A 23 4.99 -4.36 -8.95
CA ILE A 23 4.06 -3.62 -8.09
C ILE A 23 4.38 -3.77 -6.60
N ASP A 24 4.83 -4.95 -6.18
CA ASP A 24 5.13 -5.21 -4.77
C ASP A 24 6.40 -4.49 -4.34
N THR A 25 7.42 -4.48 -5.20
CA THR A 25 8.64 -3.70 -5.00
C THR A 25 8.32 -2.21 -4.94
N LEU A 26 7.52 -1.71 -5.90
CA LEU A 26 7.09 -0.31 -5.91
C LEU A 26 6.37 0.10 -4.61
N ILE A 27 5.46 -0.74 -4.11
CA ILE A 27 4.74 -0.48 -2.86
C ILE A 27 5.67 -0.62 -1.65
N GLY A 28 6.53 -1.65 -1.61
CA GLY A 28 7.51 -1.86 -0.55
C GLY A 28 8.47 -0.68 -0.39
N GLU A 29 9.02 -0.18 -1.50
CA GLU A 29 9.89 1.01 -1.51
C GLU A 29 9.15 2.29 -1.09
N SER A 30 7.90 2.45 -1.52
CA SER A 30 7.06 3.58 -1.11
C SER A 30 6.80 3.57 0.41
N LEU A 31 6.50 2.40 0.97
CA LEU A 31 6.33 2.22 2.41
C LEU A 31 7.64 2.45 3.18
N LYS A 32 8.78 1.99 2.64
CA LYS A 32 10.11 2.25 3.20
C LYS A 32 10.40 3.76 3.24
N MET A 33 10.07 4.49 2.18
CA MET A 33 10.25 5.94 2.12
C MET A 33 9.44 6.65 3.21
N LEU A 34 8.17 6.28 3.40
CA LEU A 34 7.34 6.85 4.48
C LEU A 34 7.93 6.56 5.87
N LYS A 35 8.41 5.34 6.10
CA LYS A 35 9.08 4.95 7.34
C LYS A 35 10.35 5.77 7.58
N ASN A 36 11.17 5.96 6.53
CA ASN A 36 12.37 6.81 6.58
C ASN A 36 12.06 8.29 6.83
N MET A 37 10.85 8.75 6.50
CA MET A 37 10.36 10.09 6.84
C MET A 37 9.81 10.19 8.28
N GLY A 38 9.94 9.14 9.08
CA GLY A 38 9.51 9.11 10.48
C GLY A 38 8.06 8.71 10.71
N ARG A 39 7.34 8.25 9.68
CA ARG A 39 5.96 7.75 9.85
C ARG A 39 5.95 6.35 10.45
N GLU A 40 4.93 6.05 11.23
CA GLU A 40 4.70 4.68 11.70
C GLU A 40 4.14 3.86 10.54
N VAL A 41 4.85 2.83 10.08
CA VAL A 41 4.45 2.02 8.92
C VAL A 41 4.48 0.54 9.25
N LYS A 42 3.37 -0.15 8.98
CA LYS A 42 3.27 -1.62 9.12
C LYS A 42 2.52 -2.22 7.93
N PHE A 43 3.08 -3.25 7.32
CA PHE A 43 2.35 -4.09 6.36
C PHE A 43 1.39 -5.01 7.12
N LEU A 44 0.10 -4.99 6.75
CA LEU A 44 -0.94 -5.77 7.42
C LEU A 44 -1.29 -7.05 6.64
N GLY A 45 -1.40 -6.97 5.32
CA GLY A 45 -1.75 -8.11 4.48
C GLY A 45 -2.41 -7.70 3.17
N PHE A 46 -3.29 -8.54 2.66
CA PHE A 46 -4.02 -8.27 1.42
C PHE A 46 -5.53 -8.27 1.68
N ASP A 47 -6.28 -7.55 0.87
CA ASP A 47 -7.74 -7.64 0.86
C ASP A 47 -8.26 -8.72 -0.10
N LYS A 48 -9.59 -8.84 -0.21
CA LYS A 48 -10.26 -9.77 -1.14
C LYS A 48 -9.94 -9.57 -2.63
N TYR A 49 -9.37 -8.44 -2.99
CA TYR A 49 -8.93 -8.13 -4.35
C TYR A 49 -7.42 -8.29 -4.52
N ASN A 50 -6.73 -8.92 -3.56
CA ASN A 50 -5.28 -9.04 -3.51
C ASN A 50 -4.54 -7.69 -3.51
N SER A 51 -5.21 -6.61 -3.08
CA SER A 51 -4.59 -5.30 -2.91
C SER A 51 -3.85 -5.25 -1.58
N LEU A 52 -2.67 -4.65 -1.57
CA LEU A 52 -1.84 -4.53 -0.38
C LEU A 52 -2.47 -3.56 0.62
N ILE A 53 -2.57 -3.98 1.88
CA ILE A 53 -3.07 -3.16 2.99
C ILE A 53 -1.91 -2.85 3.95
N SER A 54 -1.73 -1.56 4.25
CA SER A 54 -0.78 -1.05 5.22
C SER A 54 -1.48 -0.27 6.33
N LEU A 55 -0.86 -0.24 7.51
CA LEU A 55 -1.15 0.70 8.59
C LEU A 55 -0.13 1.82 8.52
N ILE A 56 -0.58 3.07 8.49
CA ILE A 56 0.26 4.25 8.46
C ILE A 56 -0.29 5.28 9.45
N ASP A 57 0.50 5.62 10.47
CA ASP A 57 0.10 6.50 11.59
C ASP A 57 -1.27 6.15 12.18
N GLY A 58 -1.47 4.85 12.46
CA GLY A 58 -2.71 4.32 13.03
C GLY A 58 -3.88 4.16 12.06
N GLU A 59 -3.76 4.59 10.80
CA GLU A 59 -4.83 4.47 9.80
C GLU A 59 -4.52 3.40 8.74
N LYS A 60 -5.56 2.69 8.28
CA LYS A 60 -5.43 1.66 7.25
C LYS A 60 -5.53 2.25 5.85
N TYR A 61 -4.63 1.81 4.97
CA TYR A 61 -4.60 2.23 3.57
C TYR A 61 -4.52 1.03 2.64
N ARG A 62 -5.32 1.06 1.57
CA ARG A 62 -5.14 0.22 0.39
C ARG A 62 -4.10 0.89 -0.52
N CYS A 63 -3.06 0.14 -0.87
CA CYS A 63 -1.99 0.61 -1.74
C CYS A 63 -2.26 0.16 -3.18
N VAL A 64 -2.31 1.11 -4.10
CA VAL A 64 -2.55 0.86 -5.52
C VAL A 64 -1.47 1.56 -6.33
N ARG A 65 -0.93 0.87 -7.35
CA ARG A 65 -0.04 1.49 -8.33
C ARG A 65 -0.78 2.65 -9.01
N GLY A 66 -0.12 3.80 -9.11
CA GLY A 66 -0.61 4.90 -9.92
C GLY A 66 -0.58 4.58 -11.41
N THR A 67 -0.75 5.57 -12.27
CA THR A 67 -0.75 5.33 -13.72
C THR A 67 0.58 4.74 -14.19
N GLN A 68 0.54 3.88 -15.21
CA GLN A 68 1.68 3.04 -15.65
C GLN A 68 2.96 3.81 -15.99
N LYS A 69 2.92 5.15 -16.14
CA LYS A 69 4.08 5.98 -16.49
C LYS A 69 4.77 6.61 -15.28
N SER A 70 4.10 6.66 -14.13
CA SER A 70 4.64 7.24 -12.90
C SER A 70 4.93 6.12 -11.93
N GLY A 71 6.19 5.94 -11.53
CA GLY A 71 6.59 5.05 -10.43
C GLY A 71 6.05 5.56 -9.10
N CYS A 72 4.73 5.56 -8.94
CA CYS A 72 4.05 6.09 -7.78
C CYS A 72 3.02 5.10 -7.24
N VAL A 73 2.73 5.24 -5.95
CA VAL A 73 1.75 4.47 -5.21
C VAL A 73 0.78 5.42 -4.58
N ARG A 74 -0.50 5.16 -4.80
CA ARG A 74 -1.61 5.87 -4.16
C ARG A 74 -2.11 5.05 -2.97
N PHE A 75 -2.32 5.76 -1.88
CA PHE A 75 -2.77 5.21 -0.61
C PHE A 75 -4.20 5.69 -0.39
N PHE A 76 -5.15 4.77 -0.45
CA PHE A 76 -6.56 5.03 -0.25
C PHE A 76 -6.95 4.59 1.15
N LYS A 77 -7.40 5.53 1.99
CA LYS A 77 -7.87 5.18 3.33
C LYS A 77 -8.97 4.11 3.20
N THR A 78 -8.88 3.04 3.99
CA THR A 78 -9.77 1.89 3.84
C THR A 78 -10.12 1.25 5.17
N ASN A 79 -11.33 0.72 5.26
CA ASN A 79 -11.75 -0.15 6.35
C ASN A 79 -11.84 -1.62 5.92
N CYS A 80 -11.28 -1.96 4.75
CA CYS A 80 -11.34 -3.33 4.26
C CYS A 80 -10.71 -4.34 5.23
N GLU A 81 -11.35 -5.49 5.31
CA GLU A 81 -10.83 -6.63 6.04
C GLU A 81 -9.55 -7.15 5.40
N ILE A 82 -8.63 -7.59 6.24
CA ILE A 82 -7.40 -8.25 5.82
C ILE A 82 -7.72 -9.73 5.72
N LEU A 83 -7.60 -10.28 4.52
CA LEU A 83 -7.72 -11.71 4.32
C LEU A 83 -6.36 -12.38 4.51
N ASP A 84 -6.43 -13.61 4.99
CA ASP A 84 -5.26 -14.40 5.31
C ASP A 84 -4.28 -14.49 4.12
N LEU A 85 -3.00 -14.48 4.46
CA LEU A 85 -1.90 -14.29 3.53
C LEU A 85 -1.70 -15.52 2.65
N LYS A 86 -2.48 -15.65 1.57
CA LYS A 86 -2.39 -16.80 0.63
C LYS A 86 -1.04 -16.91 -0.10
N ASN A 87 -0.19 -15.88 -0.05
CA ASN A 87 1.08 -15.84 -0.78
C ASN A 87 2.25 -15.44 0.14
N ARG A 88 2.78 -16.44 0.87
CA ARG A 88 3.80 -16.26 1.92
C ARG A 88 5.09 -15.60 1.41
N ASP A 89 5.55 -15.95 0.23
CA ASP A 89 6.78 -15.41 -0.35
C ASP A 89 6.64 -13.92 -0.68
N ARG A 90 5.50 -13.54 -1.25
CA ARG A 90 5.14 -12.14 -1.53
C ARG A 90 5.16 -11.29 -0.25
N VAL A 91 4.58 -11.82 0.83
CA VAL A 91 4.59 -11.18 2.15
C VAL A 91 6.00 -11.01 2.69
N LEU A 92 6.81 -12.07 2.63
CA LEU A 92 8.18 -12.03 3.11
C LEU A 92 9.01 -11.00 2.32
N ASN A 93 8.81 -10.92 1.01
CA ASN A 93 9.48 -9.94 0.17
C ASN A 93 9.11 -8.51 0.55
N ILE A 94 7.81 -8.19 0.66
CA ILE A 94 7.33 -6.87 1.08
C ILE A 94 7.89 -6.50 2.46
N ARG A 95 7.85 -7.42 3.43
CA ARG A 95 8.37 -7.18 4.78
C ARG A 95 9.88 -6.93 4.79
N LYS A 96 10.64 -7.57 3.91
CA LYS A 96 12.09 -7.32 3.75
C LYS A 96 12.37 -5.95 3.16
N LEU A 97 11.52 -5.44 2.26
CA LEU A 97 11.71 -4.14 1.64
C LEU A 97 11.45 -2.97 2.60
N ILE A 98 10.48 -3.12 3.51
CA ILE A 98 10.09 -2.08 4.48
C ILE A 98 11.08 -1.95 5.64
N ASN A 99 11.77 -3.04 6.00
CA ASN A 99 12.77 -3.05 7.06
C ASN A 99 14.17 -2.72 6.55
#